data_AF-A0A8S2NWG0-F1
#
_entry.id   AF-A0A8S2NWG0-F1
#
_cell.length_a   1.000
_cell.length_b   1.000
_cell.length_c   1.000
_cell.angle_alpha   90.00
_cell.angle_beta   90.00
_cell.angle_gamma   90.00
#
_symmetry.space_group_name_H-M   'P 1'
#
loop_
_entity.id
_entity.type
_entity.pdbx_description
1 polymer ?
#
loop_
_entity_poly.entity_id
_entity_poly.type
_entity_poly.pdbx_seq_one_letter_code
_entity_poly.pdbx_strand_id
1 'polypeptide(L)'
;MDIQHSLPDINSFKDLGLTEWRGIKCQMYQTIDQEGDKKSTYTYYVNAETQYPVHYEMFGYDTLIGSHFDKYTIDYYNYDENPIDSSLFHITDDMQCVGFPDSENEHTSPRVLFNPMSEYINRHGEDDFESSFENFKEQHERKYKDEHEHRRRLKNFRHNNRYVNTRNRAGLTYTMKLNKFADRSDDELRVLRGRRYAKGYNGGLPFPVEELTKDNQAIPESIDWRIMGAVTPVKDQGICGSCWTFGTTGAIEGAYFVKHGSSIRLSEQDLVDCSWGFGNNGCDGGLDYRAYQYIMKHNGIALEDEYGPYLQEDSFCHHDMATKGAKILGYVNVTQSDAEALKLALVKKGPVSVAIDAAHKSFVFYASGVYYEPKCVLAVGYGTLNGEDYWLVKNSWSTYWGNDGYVLMSRKNNNCGVATSATYVIVA
;
A
#
# COMPACT_ATOMS: atom_id res chain seq x y z
N MET A 1 11.70 -30.49 12.32
CA MET A 1 10.90 -29.26 12.50
C MET A 1 10.82 -29.02 13.98
N ASP A 2 11.39 -27.91 14.46
CA ASP A 2 11.09 -27.48 15.83
C ASP A 2 9.60 -27.14 15.92
N ILE A 3 8.93 -27.67 16.94
CA ILE A 3 7.53 -27.37 17.21
C ILE A 3 7.43 -25.87 17.48
N GLN A 4 6.55 -25.17 16.77
CA GLN A 4 6.29 -23.76 17.07
C GLN A 4 5.47 -23.69 18.36
N HIS A 5 6.12 -23.25 19.44
CA HIS A 5 5.48 -23.08 20.76
C HIS A 5 5.55 -21.62 21.20
N SER A 6 4.58 -21.21 22.01
CA SER A 6 4.55 -19.88 22.65
C SER A 6 5.15 -19.93 24.05
N LEU A 7 6.30 -20.61 24.23
CA LEU A 7 6.99 -20.70 25.53
C LEU A 7 8.31 -19.91 25.48
N PRO A 8 8.71 -19.25 26.58
CA PRO A 8 9.98 -18.56 26.66
C PRO A 8 11.17 -19.49 26.64
N ASP A 9 12.29 -18.98 26.13
CA ASP A 9 13.59 -19.55 26.43
C ASP A 9 13.95 -19.20 27.88
N ILE A 10 13.89 -20.20 28.75
CA ILE A 10 14.14 -20.03 30.18
C ILE A 10 15.63 -20.08 30.56
N ASN A 11 16.54 -20.28 29.60
CA ASN A 11 17.97 -20.44 29.89
C ASN A 11 18.60 -19.22 30.60
N SER A 12 18.07 -18.02 30.35
CA SER A 12 18.52 -16.78 31.00
C SER A 12 17.71 -16.40 32.25
N PHE A 13 16.66 -17.16 32.57
CA PHE A 13 15.79 -16.85 33.69
C PHE A 13 16.36 -17.37 35.00
N LYS A 14 16.25 -16.55 36.04
CA LYS A 14 16.60 -16.91 37.42
C LYS A 14 15.38 -17.41 38.14
N ASP A 15 15.55 -18.50 38.87
CA ASP A 15 14.53 -19.00 39.79
C ASP A 15 14.39 -18.05 41.00
N LEU A 16 13.16 -17.58 41.25
CA LEU A 16 12.81 -16.70 42.36
C LEU A 16 11.97 -17.40 43.45
N GLY A 17 11.69 -18.69 43.31
CA GLY A 17 10.97 -19.49 44.29
C GLY A 17 9.47 -19.64 44.03
N LEU A 18 8.79 -20.24 45.01
CA LEU A 18 7.35 -20.50 44.96
C LEU A 18 6.54 -19.21 45.17
N THR A 19 5.50 -19.05 44.37
CA THR A 19 4.53 -17.97 44.44
C THR A 19 3.12 -18.51 44.19
N GLU A 20 2.13 -17.63 44.25
CA GLU A 20 0.75 -17.94 43.87
C GLU A 20 0.29 -17.02 42.74
N TRP A 21 -0.27 -17.58 41.68
CA TRP A 21 -0.87 -16.83 40.58
C TRP A 21 -2.31 -17.29 40.36
N ARG A 22 -3.28 -16.38 40.57
CA ARG A 22 -4.73 -16.66 40.45
C ARG A 22 -5.17 -17.94 41.18
N GLY A 23 -4.63 -18.21 42.37
CA GLY A 23 -4.97 -19.39 43.17
C GLY A 23 -4.18 -20.66 42.81
N ILE A 24 -3.29 -20.61 41.83
CA ILE A 24 -2.41 -21.71 41.43
C ILE A 24 -1.03 -21.51 42.07
N LYS A 25 -0.52 -22.52 42.79
CA LYS A 25 0.87 -22.51 43.28
C LYS A 25 1.82 -22.66 42.10
N CYS A 26 2.72 -21.69 41.92
CA CYS A 26 3.63 -21.64 40.79
C CYS A 26 5.08 -21.51 41.25
N GLN A 27 6.00 -22.10 40.49
CA GLN A 27 7.40 -21.71 40.48
C GLN A 27 7.54 -20.45 39.61
N MET A 28 8.25 -19.43 40.11
CA MET A 28 8.43 -18.16 39.42
C MET A 28 9.87 -18.02 38.91
N TYR A 29 9.99 -17.72 37.62
CA TYR A 29 11.26 -17.46 36.95
C TYR A 29 11.28 -16.04 36.42
N GLN A 30 12.42 -15.35 36.48
CA GLN A 30 12.54 -13.98 35.97
C GLN A 30 13.88 -13.71 35.30
N THR A 31 13.85 -12.98 34.19
CA THR A 31 15.04 -12.37 33.59
C THR A 31 14.83 -10.87 33.37
N ILE A 32 15.94 -10.14 33.25
CA ILE A 32 15.95 -8.70 33.02
C ILE A 32 16.84 -8.44 31.82
N ASP A 33 16.29 -7.74 30.85
CA ASP A 33 17.03 -7.19 29.72
C ASP A 33 17.20 -5.68 29.90
N GLN A 34 18.35 -5.15 29.51
CA GLN A 34 18.68 -3.74 29.68
C GLN A 34 19.37 -3.20 28.42
N GLU A 35 18.66 -2.31 27.72
CA GLU A 35 19.15 -1.64 26.52
C GLU A 35 19.30 -0.14 26.81
N GLY A 36 20.55 0.31 27.03
CA GLY A 36 20.84 1.68 27.50
C GLY A 36 20.20 1.95 28.87
N ASP A 37 19.40 3.01 28.97
CA ASP A 37 18.68 3.39 30.19
C ASP A 37 17.33 2.68 30.36
N LYS A 38 16.95 1.81 29.40
CA LYS A 38 15.66 1.11 29.38
C LYS A 38 15.83 -0.29 29.95
N LYS A 39 14.95 -0.65 30.89
CA LYS A 39 14.92 -1.95 31.55
C LYS A 39 13.61 -2.67 31.25
N SER A 40 13.70 -3.91 30.77
CA SER A 40 12.55 -4.79 30.54
C SER A 40 12.67 -6.04 31.40
N THR A 41 11.61 -6.35 32.16
CA THR A 41 11.56 -7.49 33.08
C THR A 41 10.60 -8.53 32.52
N TYR A 42 11.04 -9.76 32.43
CA TYR A 42 10.24 -10.87 31.93
C TYR A 42 10.06 -11.89 33.04
N THR A 43 8.82 -12.22 33.38
CA THR A 43 8.48 -13.15 34.46
C THR A 43 7.65 -14.29 33.89
N TYR A 44 8.01 -15.52 34.24
CA TYR A 44 7.36 -16.74 33.78
C TYR A 44 6.93 -17.57 34.98
N TYR A 45 5.69 -18.02 34.97
CA TYR A 45 5.04 -18.75 36.04
C TYR A 45 4.66 -20.14 35.53
N VAL A 46 5.14 -21.14 36.25
CA VAL A 46 4.93 -22.55 35.93
C VAL A 46 4.26 -23.21 37.12
N ASN A 47 3.25 -24.05 36.91
CA ASN A 47 2.59 -24.78 37.99
C ASN A 47 3.62 -25.60 38.79
N ALA A 48 3.66 -25.44 40.10
CA ALA A 48 4.69 -26.07 40.94
C ALA A 48 4.59 -27.61 40.98
N GLU A 49 3.40 -28.16 40.77
CA GLU A 49 3.15 -29.61 40.80
C GLU A 49 3.31 -30.24 39.41
N THR A 50 2.63 -29.68 38.39
CA THR A 50 2.61 -30.28 37.05
C THR A 50 3.74 -29.81 36.14
N GLN A 51 4.43 -28.72 36.51
CA GLN A 51 5.42 -28.04 35.66
C GLN A 51 4.83 -27.49 34.34
N TYR A 52 3.51 -27.30 34.28
CA TYR A 52 2.85 -26.73 33.10
C TYR A 52 2.89 -25.19 33.10
N PRO A 53 3.00 -24.55 31.93
CA PRO A 53 2.94 -23.10 31.82
C PRO A 53 1.60 -22.58 32.37
N VAL A 54 1.65 -21.51 33.16
CA VAL A 54 0.45 -20.87 33.72
C VAL A 54 0.33 -19.44 33.23
N HIS A 55 1.40 -18.66 33.36
CA HIS A 55 1.39 -17.25 33.01
C HIS A 55 2.77 -16.79 32.56
N TYR A 56 2.80 -15.85 31.65
CA TYR A 56 4.00 -15.11 31.27
C TYR A 56 3.67 -13.64 31.23
N GLU A 57 4.55 -12.80 31.77
CA GLU A 57 4.43 -11.36 31.65
C GLU A 57 5.77 -10.71 31.30
N MET A 58 5.71 -9.71 30.42
CA MET A 58 6.77 -8.76 30.20
C MET A 58 6.31 -7.41 30.73
N PHE A 59 7.11 -6.80 31.60
CA PHE A 59 6.92 -5.45 32.10
C PHE A 59 8.17 -4.65 31.78
N GLY A 60 8.08 -3.74 30.82
CA GLY A 60 9.28 -3.15 30.27
C GLY A 60 9.03 -2.08 29.24
N TYR A 61 10.11 -1.49 28.76
CA TYR A 61 10.03 -0.63 27.61
C TYR A 61 9.80 -1.50 26.38
N ASP A 62 8.69 -1.28 25.70
CA ASP A 62 8.44 -1.98 24.46
C ASP A 62 9.34 -1.40 23.36
N THR A 63 10.39 -2.14 22.99
CA THR A 63 11.24 -1.79 21.85
C THR A 63 10.47 -1.82 20.53
N LEU A 64 9.32 -2.51 20.48
CA LEU A 64 8.47 -2.72 19.30
C LEU A 64 7.58 -1.50 18.98
N ILE A 65 6.92 -0.89 19.96
CA ILE A 65 6.09 0.32 19.73
C ILE A 65 6.75 1.60 20.21
N GLY A 66 7.87 1.50 20.96
CA GLY A 66 8.73 2.61 21.39
C GLY A 66 7.98 3.83 21.89
N SER A 67 6.82 3.60 22.50
CA SER A 67 5.88 4.64 22.91
C SER A 67 5.97 4.78 24.43
N HIS A 68 5.83 3.67 25.19
CA HIS A 68 5.73 3.68 26.65
C HIS A 68 6.34 2.43 27.31
N PHE A 69 6.34 2.45 28.65
CA PHE A 69 6.56 1.28 29.49
C PHE A 69 5.25 0.48 29.49
N ASP A 70 5.27 -0.70 28.88
CA ASP A 70 4.07 -1.49 28.63
C ASP A 70 4.13 -2.83 29.39
N LYS A 71 2.94 -3.39 29.60
CA LYS A 71 2.77 -4.72 30.21
C LYS A 71 2.13 -5.66 29.18
N TYR A 72 2.88 -6.68 28.78
CA TYR A 72 2.38 -7.78 27.97
C TYR A 72 2.15 -9.00 28.83
N THR A 73 1.03 -9.70 28.63
CA THR A 73 0.68 -10.89 29.40
C THR A 73 0.19 -11.99 28.48
N ILE A 74 0.64 -13.22 28.74
CA ILE A 74 0.17 -14.44 28.08
C ILE A 74 -0.33 -15.37 29.18
N ASP A 75 -1.63 -15.67 29.14
CA ASP A 75 -2.27 -16.63 30.03
C ASP A 75 -2.38 -17.97 29.30
N TYR A 76 -1.82 -19.03 29.88
CA TYR A 76 -1.88 -20.38 29.32
C TYR A 76 -3.07 -21.11 29.93
N TYR A 77 -4.09 -21.37 29.12
CA TYR A 77 -5.32 -22.03 29.57
C TYR A 77 -5.27 -23.55 29.45
N ASN A 78 -4.51 -24.06 28.48
CA ASN A 78 -4.33 -25.48 28.25
C ASN A 78 -2.89 -25.76 27.81
N TYR A 79 -2.37 -26.91 28.21
CA TYR A 79 -1.05 -27.40 27.81
C TYR A 79 -1.15 -28.90 27.56
N ASP A 80 -0.70 -29.33 26.38
CA ASP A 80 -0.65 -30.73 25.99
C ASP A 80 0.79 -31.07 25.61
N GLU A 81 1.38 -31.99 26.38
CA GLU A 81 2.74 -32.50 26.14
C GLU A 81 2.75 -33.73 25.24
N ASN A 82 1.58 -34.27 24.90
CA ASN A 82 1.49 -35.45 24.05
C ASN A 82 1.96 -35.12 22.63
N PRO A 83 2.59 -36.09 21.94
CA PRO A 83 2.91 -35.94 20.54
C PRO A 83 1.65 -35.61 19.74
N ILE A 84 1.75 -34.60 18.87
CA ILE A 84 0.67 -34.29 17.92
C ILE A 84 0.47 -35.52 17.03
N ASP A 85 -0.78 -35.96 16.89
CA ASP A 85 -1.15 -37.09 16.06
C ASP A 85 -0.61 -36.88 14.63
N SER A 86 0.25 -37.80 14.17
CA SER A 86 0.89 -37.71 12.86
C SER A 86 -0.12 -37.75 11.71
N SER A 87 -1.32 -38.29 11.93
CA SER A 87 -2.41 -38.28 10.96
C SER A 87 -2.94 -36.88 10.65
N LEU A 88 -2.78 -35.91 11.55
CA LEU A 88 -3.12 -34.50 11.28
C LEU A 88 -2.23 -33.90 10.18
N PHE A 89 -1.06 -34.46 9.96
CA PHE A 89 -0.12 -34.07 8.91
C PHE A 89 -0.18 -35.00 7.68
N HIS A 90 -1.08 -35.99 7.67
CA HIS A 90 -1.34 -36.75 6.46
C HIS A 90 -2.14 -35.89 5.47
N ILE A 91 -1.39 -35.27 4.57
CA ILE A 91 -1.90 -34.65 3.36
C ILE A 91 -2.37 -35.79 2.44
N THR A 92 -3.61 -35.73 1.96
CA THR A 92 -4.15 -36.77 1.06
C THR A 92 -3.50 -36.68 -0.33
N ASP A 93 -3.36 -37.80 -1.03
CA ASP A 93 -2.65 -37.88 -2.33
C ASP A 93 -3.27 -37.01 -3.44
N ASP A 94 -4.51 -36.54 -3.25
CA ASP A 94 -5.25 -35.66 -4.16
C ASP A 94 -5.04 -34.16 -3.87
N MET A 95 -4.34 -33.79 -2.80
CA MET A 95 -3.97 -32.40 -2.55
C MET A 95 -2.84 -31.97 -3.48
N GLN A 96 -3.14 -31.03 -4.38
CA GLN A 96 -2.10 -30.34 -5.13
C GLN A 96 -1.36 -29.38 -4.20
N CYS A 97 -0.05 -29.58 -4.05
CA CYS A 97 0.83 -28.59 -3.45
C CYS A 97 0.73 -27.29 -4.27
N VAL A 98 0.09 -26.29 -3.70
CA VAL A 98 0.18 -24.92 -4.20
C VAL A 98 1.40 -24.26 -3.57
N GLY A 99 2.04 -23.34 -4.30
CA GLY A 99 3.04 -22.46 -3.68
C GLY A 99 2.42 -21.80 -2.45
N PHE A 100 3.20 -21.65 -1.38
CA PHE A 100 2.73 -20.90 -0.22
C PHE A 100 2.34 -19.50 -0.72
N PRO A 101 1.18 -18.93 -0.33
CA PRO A 101 0.92 -17.53 -0.63
C PRO A 101 2.09 -16.74 -0.01
N ASP A 102 2.93 -16.14 -0.87
CA ASP A 102 4.16 -15.38 -0.58
C ASP A 102 5.51 -16.10 -0.88
N SER A 103 5.56 -17.42 -1.15
CA SER A 103 6.87 -18.12 -1.24
C SER A 103 7.68 -17.93 -2.52
N GLU A 104 7.17 -17.28 -3.57
CA GLU A 104 7.98 -17.12 -4.78
C GLU A 104 9.01 -15.99 -4.66
N ASN A 105 8.85 -15.03 -3.73
CA ASN A 105 9.82 -13.94 -3.51
C ASN A 105 9.79 -13.26 -2.13
N GLU A 106 8.90 -13.62 -1.19
CA GLU A 106 8.86 -13.01 0.15
C GLU A 106 9.50 -13.94 1.18
N HIS A 107 10.70 -13.56 1.62
CA HIS A 107 11.45 -14.20 2.71
C HIS A 107 10.89 -13.86 4.09
N THR A 108 9.57 -13.82 4.25
CA THR A 108 8.95 -13.71 5.57
C THR A 108 9.13 -15.05 6.28
N SER A 109 9.85 -15.06 7.40
CA SER A 109 10.03 -16.28 8.20
C SER A 109 8.65 -16.93 8.45
N PRO A 110 8.41 -18.18 8.03
CA PRO A 110 7.15 -18.89 8.29
C PRO A 110 6.77 -18.85 9.78
N ARG A 111 7.75 -18.77 10.67
CA ARG A 111 7.52 -18.66 12.12
C ARG A 111 6.75 -17.38 12.51
N VAL A 112 7.03 -16.25 11.87
CA VAL A 112 6.33 -14.97 12.11
C VAL A 112 4.86 -15.04 11.70
N LEU A 113 4.54 -15.82 10.66
CA LEU A 113 3.17 -15.99 10.17
C LEU A 113 2.34 -16.90 11.08
N PHE A 114 2.94 -17.98 11.57
CA PHE A 114 2.27 -19.03 12.34
C PHE A 114 2.25 -18.79 13.87
N ASN A 115 3.24 -18.10 14.42
CA ASN A 115 3.33 -17.81 15.85
C ASN A 115 3.62 -16.32 16.12
N PRO A 116 2.66 -15.42 15.89
CA PRO A 116 2.85 -13.98 16.14
C PRO A 116 3.10 -13.66 17.63
N MET A 117 2.84 -14.59 18.55
CA MET A 117 3.09 -14.43 19.98
C MET A 117 4.57 -14.58 20.34
N SER A 118 5.39 -15.22 19.49
CA SER A 118 6.81 -15.46 19.79
C SER A 118 7.61 -14.19 20.01
N GLU A 119 7.16 -13.06 19.45
CA GLU A 119 7.83 -11.76 19.52
C GLU A 119 7.67 -11.07 20.89
N TYR A 120 6.64 -11.45 21.65
CA TYR A 120 6.42 -10.93 23.00
C TYR A 120 7.08 -11.78 24.08
N ILE A 121 7.77 -12.83 23.66
CA ILE A 121 8.37 -13.84 24.52
C ILE A 121 9.88 -13.75 24.35
N ASN A 122 10.62 -13.71 25.46
CA ASN A 122 12.07 -13.75 25.43
C ASN A 122 12.54 -15.09 24.83
N ARG A 123 13.06 -15.06 23.61
CA ARG A 123 13.70 -16.17 22.89
C ARG A 123 15.07 -15.68 22.45
N HIS A 124 16.10 -15.97 23.25
CA HIS A 124 17.44 -15.48 22.98
C HIS A 124 17.91 -15.85 21.57
N GLY A 125 18.35 -14.85 20.78
CA GLY A 125 19.15 -15.07 19.56
C GLY A 125 18.41 -15.38 18.26
N GLU A 126 17.08 -15.39 18.23
CA GLU A 126 16.29 -15.57 17.00
C GLU A 126 15.44 -14.31 16.71
N ASP A 127 16.08 -13.28 16.16
CA ASP A 127 15.34 -12.12 15.63
C ASP A 127 15.03 -12.34 14.15
N ASP A 128 14.01 -13.16 13.89
CA ASP A 128 13.51 -13.45 12.54
C ASP A 128 13.21 -12.17 11.73
N PHE A 129 12.92 -11.05 12.42
CA PHE A 129 12.70 -9.77 11.77
C PHE A 129 13.98 -9.05 11.38
N GLU A 130 15.09 -9.22 12.11
CA GLU A 130 16.38 -8.65 11.70
C GLU A 130 16.83 -9.29 10.38
N SER A 131 16.78 -10.62 10.27
CA SER A 131 17.09 -11.32 9.02
C SER A 131 16.13 -10.94 7.89
N SER A 132 14.82 -10.87 8.17
CA SER A 132 13.83 -10.42 7.17
C SER A 132 14.07 -8.96 6.74
N PHE A 133 14.53 -8.12 7.66
CA PHE A 133 14.82 -6.71 7.40
C PHE A 133 16.11 -6.50 6.62
N GLU A 134 17.15 -7.31 6.86
CA GLU A 134 18.36 -7.34 6.02
C GLU A 134 18.01 -7.73 4.58
N ASN A 135 17.18 -8.76 4.37
CA ASN A 135 16.70 -9.12 3.04
C ASN A 135 15.92 -7.98 2.38
N PHE A 136 15.00 -7.34 3.13
CA PHE A 136 14.27 -6.16 2.66
C PHE A 136 15.24 -5.02 2.24
N LYS A 137 16.29 -4.79 3.03
CA LYS A 137 17.29 -3.77 2.72
C LYS A 137 18.04 -4.10 1.43
N GLU A 138 18.42 -5.36 1.22
CA GLU A 138 19.08 -5.81 0.00
C GLU A 138 18.15 -5.65 -1.22
N GLN A 139 16.92 -6.17 -1.11
CA GLN A 139 15.92 -6.14 -2.19
C GLN A 139 15.56 -4.72 -2.63
N HIS A 140 15.53 -3.76 -1.71
CA HIS A 140 15.14 -2.37 -1.97
C HIS A 140 16.32 -1.38 -1.90
N GLU A 141 17.55 -1.89 -1.93
CA GLU A 141 18.80 -1.12 -1.92
C GLU A 141 18.85 -0.05 -0.81
N ARG A 142 18.35 -0.40 0.39
CA ARG A 142 18.22 0.53 1.51
C ARG A 142 19.56 0.76 2.20
N LYS A 143 19.89 2.04 2.38
CA LYS A 143 21.02 2.50 3.19
C LYS A 143 20.54 3.54 4.18
N TYR A 144 20.80 3.29 5.46
CA TYR A 144 20.41 4.18 6.56
C TYR A 144 21.61 4.97 7.06
N LYS A 145 21.36 6.21 7.49
CA LYS A 145 22.39 7.18 7.84
C LYS A 145 23.22 6.75 9.05
N ASP A 146 22.55 6.24 10.07
CA ASP A 146 23.11 5.87 11.36
C ASP A 146 22.24 4.80 12.02
N GLU A 147 22.73 4.28 13.15
CA GLU A 147 22.07 3.19 13.85
C GLU A 147 20.76 3.59 14.54
N HIS A 148 20.55 4.90 14.75
CA HIS A 148 19.27 5.39 15.22
C HIS A 148 18.21 5.29 14.11
N GLU A 149 18.58 5.67 12.87
CA GLU A 149 17.71 5.51 11.71
C GLU A 149 17.45 4.04 11.39
N HIS A 150 18.46 3.16 11.42
CA HIS A 150 18.28 1.71 11.21
C HIS A 150 17.24 1.13 12.18
N ARG A 151 17.39 1.37 13.48
CA ARG A 151 16.41 0.91 14.48
C ARG A 151 15.01 1.47 14.27
N ARG A 152 14.89 2.76 13.88
CA ARG A 152 13.59 3.36 13.54
C ARG A 152 12.93 2.67 12.35
N ARG A 153 13.71 2.31 11.33
CA ARG A 153 13.26 1.67 10.08
C ARG A 153 12.86 0.21 10.31
N LEU A 154 13.65 -0.54 11.05
CA LEU A 154 13.35 -1.90 11.49
C LEU A 154 12.02 -1.96 12.26
N LYS A 155 11.80 -0.99 13.16
CA LYS A 155 10.57 -0.89 13.93
C LYS A 155 9.34 -0.65 13.05
N ASN A 156 9.43 0.27 12.09
CA ASN A 156 8.36 0.49 11.11
C ASN A 156 8.09 -0.77 10.28
N PHE A 157 9.15 -1.44 9.82
CA PHE A 157 9.09 -2.69 9.06
C PHE A 157 8.35 -3.78 9.83
N ARG A 158 8.70 -4.02 11.10
CA ARG A 158 7.98 -4.94 12.00
C ARG A 158 6.49 -4.62 12.07
N HIS A 159 6.16 -3.36 12.36
CA HIS A 159 4.77 -2.95 12.53
C HIS A 159 3.96 -3.09 11.23
N ASN A 160 4.57 -2.79 10.09
CA ASN A 160 3.95 -2.93 8.77
C ASN A 160 3.77 -4.41 8.38
N ASN A 161 4.76 -5.27 8.65
CA ASN A 161 4.67 -6.72 8.42
C ASN A 161 3.53 -7.34 9.25
N ARG A 162 3.44 -7.01 10.54
CA ARG A 162 2.32 -7.43 11.40
C ARG A 162 0.96 -7.05 10.84
N TYR A 163 0.84 -5.81 10.36
CA TYR A 163 -0.39 -5.30 9.76
C TYR A 163 -0.78 -6.10 8.52
N VAL A 164 0.16 -6.30 7.59
CA VAL A 164 -0.03 -7.12 6.37
C VAL A 164 -0.49 -8.53 6.73
N ASN A 165 0.25 -9.23 7.60
CA ASN A 165 -0.06 -10.61 7.97
C ASN A 165 -1.42 -10.75 8.65
N THR A 166 -1.80 -9.77 9.49
CA THR A 166 -3.10 -9.76 10.15
C THR A 166 -4.24 -9.55 9.17
N ARG A 167 -4.06 -8.69 8.15
CA ARG A 167 -5.06 -8.47 7.11
C ARG A 167 -5.22 -9.68 6.19
N ASN A 168 -4.12 -10.33 5.81
CA ASN A 168 -4.16 -11.53 4.98
C ASN A 168 -4.89 -12.70 5.68
N ARG A 169 -4.75 -12.83 7.01
CA ARG A 169 -5.50 -13.82 7.80
C ARG A 169 -7.01 -13.56 7.90
N ALA A 170 -7.48 -12.37 7.54
CA ALA A 170 -8.90 -12.02 7.65
C ALA A 170 -9.76 -12.53 6.48
N GLY A 171 -9.18 -13.17 5.46
CA GLY A 171 -9.94 -13.73 4.33
C GLY A 171 -10.67 -12.68 3.49
N LEU A 172 -10.05 -11.52 3.28
CA LEU A 172 -10.60 -10.41 2.50
C LEU A 172 -10.62 -10.74 1.00
N THR A 173 -11.36 -9.96 0.21
CA THR A 173 -11.42 -10.07 -1.26
C THR A 173 -10.13 -9.64 -1.97
N TYR A 174 -9.14 -9.17 -1.21
CA TYR A 174 -7.82 -8.76 -1.65
C TYR A 174 -6.76 -9.24 -0.66
N THR A 175 -5.53 -9.36 -1.15
CA THR A 175 -4.35 -9.65 -0.34
C THR A 175 -3.42 -8.45 -0.29
N MET A 176 -2.53 -8.46 0.69
CA MET A 176 -1.51 -7.46 0.90
C MET A 176 -0.12 -8.12 0.91
N LYS A 177 0.90 -7.34 0.57
CA LYS A 177 2.30 -7.79 0.58
C LYS A 177 3.22 -6.66 1.07
N LEU A 178 4.36 -7.01 1.64
CA LEU A 178 5.38 -6.02 1.94
C LEU A 178 5.92 -5.46 0.61
N ASN A 179 6.22 -4.18 0.59
CA ASN A 179 6.79 -3.52 -0.58
C ASN A 179 7.80 -2.46 -0.15
N LYS A 180 8.30 -1.65 -1.08
CA LYS A 180 9.30 -0.61 -0.80
C LYS A 180 8.92 0.35 0.33
N PHE A 181 7.63 0.47 0.69
CA PHE A 181 7.16 1.32 1.78
C PHE A 181 7.17 0.66 3.16
N ALA A 182 7.60 -0.60 3.27
CA ALA A 182 7.54 -1.36 4.52
C ALA A 182 8.33 -0.72 5.67
N ASP A 183 9.40 0.05 5.40
CA ASP A 183 10.19 0.74 6.43
C ASP A 183 9.70 2.16 6.76
N ARG A 184 8.56 2.59 6.22
CA ARG A 184 8.02 3.95 6.38
C ARG A 184 6.95 4.02 7.46
N SER A 185 6.90 5.18 8.14
CA SER A 185 5.80 5.51 9.06
C SER A 185 4.60 6.10 8.32
N ASP A 186 3.43 6.14 8.98
CA ASP A 186 2.21 6.71 8.40
C ASP A 186 2.38 8.21 8.05
N ASP A 187 3.18 8.95 8.83
CA ASP A 187 3.50 10.36 8.55
C ASP A 187 4.39 10.51 7.31
N GLU A 188 5.36 9.61 7.12
CA GLU A 188 6.22 9.60 5.93
C GLU A 188 5.40 9.23 4.68
N LEU A 189 4.47 8.29 4.82
CA LEU A 189 3.55 7.89 3.74
C LEU A 189 2.52 8.96 3.41
N ARG A 190 2.24 9.89 4.34
CA ARG A 190 1.34 11.01 4.07
C ARG A 190 1.82 11.90 2.93
N VAL A 191 3.12 12.09 2.79
CA VAL A 191 3.72 12.96 1.77
C VAL A 191 3.42 12.47 0.35
N LEU A 192 3.22 11.16 0.18
CA LEU A 192 2.89 10.55 -1.13
C LEU A 192 1.48 10.94 -1.64
N ARG A 193 0.63 11.51 -0.78
CA ARG A 193 -0.76 11.88 -1.09
C ARG A 193 -0.85 13.34 -1.54
N GLY A 194 -0.49 13.56 -2.80
CA GLY A 194 -0.40 14.87 -3.43
C GLY A 194 -1.71 15.56 -3.83
N ARG A 195 -2.87 14.89 -3.76
CA ARG A 195 -4.12 15.52 -4.21
C ARG A 195 -4.60 16.53 -3.19
N ARG A 196 -4.70 17.80 -3.60
CA ARG A 196 -5.25 18.88 -2.76
C ARG A 196 -6.77 18.96 -2.90
N TYR A 197 -7.43 19.78 -2.09
CA TYR A 197 -8.86 20.06 -2.22
C TYR A 197 -9.09 21.55 -2.47
N ALA A 198 -9.96 21.88 -3.41
CA ALA A 198 -10.40 23.24 -3.69
C ALA A 198 -11.93 23.28 -3.81
N LYS A 199 -12.55 24.33 -3.27
CA LYS A 199 -13.99 24.56 -3.36
C LYS A 199 -14.31 25.42 -4.59
N GLY A 200 -15.48 25.18 -5.18
CA GLY A 200 -16.03 25.99 -6.27
C GLY A 200 -15.93 25.32 -7.64
N TYR A 201 -16.45 26.02 -8.65
CA TYR A 201 -16.40 25.56 -10.03
C TYR A 201 -14.95 25.57 -10.54
N ASN A 202 -14.51 24.44 -11.11
CA ASN A 202 -13.13 24.25 -11.52
C ASN A 202 -12.86 24.76 -12.95
N GLY A 203 -13.89 25.00 -13.77
CA GLY A 203 -13.76 25.41 -15.18
C GLY A 203 -14.06 24.30 -16.20
N GLY A 204 -14.35 23.08 -15.75
CA GLY A 204 -14.62 21.93 -16.62
C GLY A 204 -16.04 21.92 -17.19
N LEU A 205 -16.15 21.55 -18.47
CA LEU A 205 -17.42 21.41 -19.18
C LEU A 205 -18.31 20.34 -18.52
N PRO A 206 -19.65 20.47 -18.63
CA PRO A 206 -20.58 19.45 -18.15
C PRO A 206 -20.45 18.15 -18.97
N PHE A 207 -20.71 17.00 -18.33
CA PHE A 207 -20.68 15.70 -19.00
C PHE A 207 -21.82 15.58 -20.03
N PRO A 208 -21.52 15.36 -21.33
CA PRO A 208 -22.54 15.37 -22.38
C PRO A 208 -23.16 13.98 -22.57
N VAL A 209 -23.86 13.45 -21.55
CA VAL A 209 -24.44 12.09 -21.56
C VAL A 209 -25.24 11.82 -22.83
N GLU A 210 -26.17 12.71 -23.16
CA GLU A 210 -27.06 12.57 -24.33
C GLU A 210 -26.29 12.44 -25.64
N GLU A 211 -25.17 13.17 -25.79
CA GLU A 211 -24.34 13.07 -27.00
C GLU A 211 -23.60 11.74 -27.06
N LEU A 212 -23.08 11.27 -25.93
CA LEU A 212 -22.30 10.03 -25.84
C LEU A 212 -23.14 8.76 -25.99
N THR A 213 -24.46 8.85 -25.79
CA THR A 213 -25.39 7.72 -25.93
C THR A 213 -26.15 7.71 -27.27
N LYS A 214 -25.99 8.71 -28.14
CA LYS A 214 -26.73 8.83 -29.41
C LYS A 214 -26.58 7.65 -30.36
N ASP A 215 -25.42 6.99 -30.35
CA ASP A 215 -25.11 5.89 -31.26
C ASP A 215 -25.68 4.54 -30.80
N ASN A 216 -26.34 4.47 -29.62
CA ASN A 216 -26.85 3.25 -28.99
C ASN A 216 -25.81 2.11 -28.96
N GLN A 217 -24.52 2.44 -28.98
CA GLN A 217 -23.48 1.42 -28.91
C GLN A 217 -23.51 0.77 -27.53
N ALA A 218 -23.62 -0.56 -27.50
CA ALA A 218 -23.58 -1.31 -26.26
C ALA A 218 -22.25 -1.06 -25.54
N ILE A 219 -22.34 -0.71 -24.26
CA ILE A 219 -21.18 -0.56 -23.38
C ILE A 219 -20.66 -1.97 -23.07
N PRO A 220 -19.39 -2.30 -23.38
CA PRO A 220 -18.84 -3.63 -23.11
C PRO A 220 -18.85 -3.94 -21.60
N GLU A 221 -18.93 -5.22 -21.27
CA GLU A 221 -18.91 -5.71 -19.88
C GLU A 221 -17.58 -5.42 -19.18
N SER A 222 -16.47 -5.37 -19.94
CA SER A 222 -15.15 -5.01 -19.45
C SER A 222 -14.37 -4.21 -20.49
N ILE A 223 -13.45 -3.39 -20.01
CA ILE A 223 -12.47 -2.68 -20.85
C ILE A 223 -11.14 -2.58 -20.11
N ASP A 224 -10.07 -2.85 -20.84
CA ASP A 224 -8.70 -2.71 -20.35
C ASP A 224 -7.85 -1.91 -21.36
N TRP A 225 -7.66 -0.64 -21.06
CA TRP A 225 -6.89 0.27 -21.92
C TRP A 225 -5.40 -0.08 -22.01
N ARG A 226 -4.88 -0.95 -21.14
CA ARG A 226 -3.50 -1.48 -21.23
C ARG A 226 -3.35 -2.36 -22.46
N ILE A 227 -4.31 -3.27 -22.66
CA ILE A 227 -4.32 -4.20 -23.80
C ILE A 227 -4.57 -3.43 -25.11
N MET A 228 -5.35 -2.35 -25.04
CA MET A 228 -5.68 -1.51 -26.19
C MET A 228 -4.57 -0.51 -26.54
N GLY A 229 -3.50 -0.39 -25.75
CA GLY A 229 -2.35 0.48 -26.03
C GLY A 229 -2.48 1.94 -25.58
N ALA A 230 -3.58 2.32 -24.93
CA ALA A 230 -3.84 3.69 -24.48
C ALA A 230 -3.23 4.04 -23.12
N VAL A 231 -2.39 3.16 -22.56
CA VAL A 231 -1.75 3.35 -21.26
C VAL A 231 -0.24 3.16 -21.41
N THR A 232 0.53 4.20 -21.07
CA THR A 232 1.99 4.16 -21.00
C THR A 232 2.48 3.24 -19.86
N PRO A 233 3.76 2.84 -19.81
CA PRO A 233 4.31 2.11 -18.66
C PRO A 233 4.01 2.78 -17.32
N VAL A 234 3.92 1.99 -16.25
CA VAL A 234 3.80 2.51 -14.88
C VAL A 234 5.04 3.31 -14.52
N LYS A 235 4.85 4.48 -13.93
CA LYS A 235 5.91 5.39 -13.48
C LYS A 235 5.98 5.43 -11.94
N ASP A 236 6.95 6.18 -11.39
CA ASP A 236 7.17 6.29 -9.95
C ASP A 236 7.31 7.76 -9.52
N GLN A 237 6.38 8.24 -8.70
CA GLN A 237 6.42 9.58 -8.13
C GLN A 237 7.47 9.72 -7.03
N GLY A 238 8.01 8.60 -6.52
CA GLY A 238 9.02 8.62 -5.47
C GLY A 238 8.49 9.18 -4.16
N ILE A 239 9.25 10.11 -3.56
CA ILE A 239 8.89 10.79 -2.29
C ILE A 239 8.11 12.09 -2.49
N CYS A 240 7.82 12.46 -3.73
CA CYS A 240 7.12 13.69 -4.09
C CYS A 240 5.60 13.47 -4.07
N GLY A 241 4.83 14.39 -3.48
CA GLY A 241 3.37 14.42 -3.53
C GLY A 241 2.85 14.90 -4.89
N SER A 242 3.30 14.30 -5.97
CA SER A 242 3.00 14.70 -7.36
C SER A 242 1.99 13.80 -8.05
N CYS A 243 1.28 12.90 -7.35
CA CYS A 243 0.29 11.99 -7.96
C CYS A 243 -0.71 12.67 -8.91
N TRP A 244 -1.02 13.96 -8.66
CA TRP A 244 -1.87 14.80 -9.49
C TRP A 244 -1.29 15.03 -10.90
N THR A 245 0.04 15.07 -11.07
CA THR A 245 0.68 15.18 -12.39
C THR A 245 0.57 13.88 -13.17
N PHE A 246 0.82 12.74 -12.53
CA PHE A 246 0.71 11.40 -13.16
C PHE A 246 -0.72 11.07 -13.60
N GLY A 247 -1.72 11.44 -12.79
CA GLY A 247 -3.14 11.32 -13.20
C GLY A 247 -3.47 12.24 -14.38
N THR A 248 -2.91 13.45 -14.39
CA THR A 248 -3.07 14.42 -15.48
C THR A 248 -2.44 13.92 -16.78
N THR A 249 -1.17 13.54 -16.76
CA THR A 249 -0.43 13.05 -17.93
C THR A 249 -1.05 11.77 -18.46
N GLY A 250 -1.36 10.79 -17.59
CA GLY A 250 -1.98 9.53 -18.01
C GLY A 250 -3.34 9.71 -18.71
N ALA A 251 -4.17 10.65 -18.26
CA ALA A 251 -5.43 10.97 -18.94
C ALA A 251 -5.20 11.64 -20.31
N ILE A 252 -4.19 12.52 -20.42
CA ILE A 252 -3.86 13.17 -21.70
C ILE A 252 -3.23 12.18 -22.68
N GLU A 253 -2.29 11.34 -22.24
CA GLU A 253 -1.66 10.29 -23.04
C GLU A 253 -2.71 9.32 -23.59
N GLY A 254 -3.65 8.88 -22.74
CA GLY A 254 -4.73 8.00 -23.14
C GLY A 254 -5.70 8.64 -24.13
N ALA A 255 -6.13 9.89 -23.88
CA ALA A 255 -6.99 10.62 -24.81
C ALA A 255 -6.27 10.92 -26.14
N TYR A 256 -4.96 11.16 -26.11
CA TYR A 256 -4.15 11.34 -27.31
C TYR A 256 -4.09 10.06 -28.13
N PHE A 257 -3.85 8.91 -27.49
CA PHE A 257 -3.85 7.61 -28.14
C PHE A 257 -5.21 7.29 -28.79
N VAL A 258 -6.31 7.51 -28.07
CA VAL A 258 -7.67 7.26 -28.61
C VAL A 258 -7.95 8.11 -29.84
N LYS A 259 -7.44 9.35 -29.88
CA LYS A 259 -7.67 10.27 -30.99
C LYS A 259 -6.75 10.04 -32.19
N HIS A 260 -5.47 9.81 -31.95
CA HIS A 260 -4.43 9.82 -32.98
C HIS A 260 -3.90 8.43 -33.32
N GLY A 261 -4.20 7.41 -32.51
CA GLY A 261 -3.75 6.03 -32.70
C GLY A 261 -2.28 5.78 -32.36
N SER A 262 -1.58 6.77 -31.80
CA SER A 262 -0.17 6.68 -31.38
C SER A 262 0.00 7.06 -29.91
N SER A 263 0.94 6.39 -29.24
CA SER A 263 1.25 6.65 -27.84
C SER A 263 2.37 7.69 -27.73
N ILE A 264 2.24 8.59 -26.76
CA ILE A 264 3.25 9.59 -26.41
C ILE A 264 3.52 9.51 -24.90
N ARG A 265 4.67 10.02 -24.49
CA ARG A 265 5.05 10.12 -23.07
C ARG A 265 5.21 11.58 -22.70
N LEU A 266 4.44 12.03 -21.72
CA LEU A 266 4.39 13.42 -21.27
C LEU A 266 5.19 13.61 -19.97
N SER A 267 5.74 14.80 -19.80
CA SER A 267 6.57 15.13 -18.63
C SER A 267 5.71 15.50 -17.42
N GLU A 268 5.78 14.69 -16.37
CA GLU A 268 5.25 15.07 -15.06
C GLU A 268 6.06 16.21 -14.42
N GLN A 269 7.37 16.29 -14.70
CA GLN A 269 8.26 17.33 -14.16
C GLN A 269 7.88 18.72 -14.69
N ASP A 270 7.43 18.82 -15.94
CA ASP A 270 6.87 20.06 -16.52
C ASP A 270 5.73 20.60 -15.66
N LEU A 271 4.82 19.73 -15.24
CA LEU A 271 3.71 20.13 -14.37
C LEU A 271 4.18 20.49 -12.96
N VAL A 272 5.10 19.70 -12.38
CA VAL A 272 5.68 19.97 -11.06
C VAL A 272 6.32 21.35 -11.02
N ASP A 273 7.14 21.70 -12.01
CA ASP A 273 7.94 22.93 -11.99
C ASP A 273 7.16 24.17 -12.45
N CYS A 274 6.24 24.03 -13.40
CA CYS A 274 5.72 25.18 -14.15
C CYS A 274 4.29 25.59 -13.79
N SER A 275 3.50 24.74 -13.15
CA SER A 275 2.07 25.03 -12.92
C SER A 275 1.78 25.79 -11.60
N TRP A 276 2.80 26.31 -10.94
CA TRP A 276 2.69 27.05 -9.66
C TRP A 276 1.77 28.27 -9.77
N GLY A 277 1.88 29.03 -10.88
CA GLY A 277 1.03 30.19 -11.15
C GLY A 277 -0.46 29.87 -11.32
N PHE A 278 -0.82 28.59 -11.46
CA PHE A 278 -2.19 28.10 -11.59
C PHE A 278 -2.71 27.52 -10.26
N GLY A 279 -1.91 27.56 -9.19
CA GLY A 279 -2.26 27.15 -7.84
C GLY A 279 -1.91 25.70 -7.49
N ASN A 280 -1.09 25.03 -8.30
CA ASN A 280 -0.44 23.79 -7.87
C ASN A 280 0.81 24.12 -7.05
N ASN A 281 1.26 23.19 -6.20
CA ASN A 281 2.42 23.38 -5.33
C ASN A 281 3.43 22.24 -5.53
N GLY A 282 3.72 21.86 -6.77
CA GLY A 282 4.72 20.82 -7.06
C GLY A 282 4.54 19.54 -6.23
N CYS A 283 5.56 19.21 -5.43
CA CYS A 283 5.59 18.07 -4.52
C CYS A 283 4.69 18.19 -3.27
N ASP A 284 4.23 19.38 -2.90
CA ASP A 284 3.23 19.58 -1.84
C ASP A 284 1.79 19.42 -2.36
N GLY A 285 1.66 19.05 -3.64
CA GLY A 285 0.41 18.62 -4.22
C GLY A 285 -0.30 19.62 -5.10
N GLY A 286 -1.33 19.14 -5.79
CA GLY A 286 -2.00 19.87 -6.84
C GLY A 286 -3.32 19.26 -7.25
N LEU A 287 -3.85 19.81 -8.35
CA LEU A 287 -5.15 19.51 -8.93
C LEU A 287 -4.97 19.36 -10.44
N ASP A 288 -5.56 18.29 -10.98
CA ASP A 288 -5.59 17.97 -12.40
C ASP A 288 -6.15 19.12 -13.25
N TYR A 289 -7.27 19.73 -12.84
CA TYR A 289 -7.85 20.84 -13.61
C TYR A 289 -6.97 22.10 -13.65
N ARG A 290 -6.12 22.34 -12.63
CA ARG A 290 -5.16 23.45 -12.63
C ARG A 290 -4.01 23.16 -13.60
N ALA A 291 -3.59 21.91 -13.66
CA ALA A 291 -2.65 21.43 -14.66
C ALA A 291 -3.23 21.63 -16.07
N TYR A 292 -4.49 21.28 -16.29
CA TYR A 292 -5.15 21.51 -17.58
C TYR A 292 -5.18 23.00 -17.96
N GLN A 293 -5.54 23.88 -17.03
CA GLN A 293 -5.51 25.33 -17.28
C GLN A 293 -4.12 25.84 -17.67
N TYR A 294 -3.08 25.34 -17.01
CA TYR A 294 -1.68 25.61 -17.38
C TYR A 294 -1.38 25.17 -18.81
N ILE A 295 -1.66 23.90 -19.15
CA ILE A 295 -1.41 23.33 -20.49
C ILE A 295 -2.15 24.11 -21.58
N MET A 296 -3.41 24.48 -21.34
CA MET A 296 -4.20 25.29 -22.27
C MET A 296 -3.58 26.67 -22.50
N LYS A 297 -3.11 27.32 -21.43
CA LYS A 297 -2.50 28.65 -21.50
C LYS A 297 -1.14 28.62 -22.21
N HIS A 298 -0.37 27.56 -22.02
CA HIS A 298 0.99 27.39 -22.56
C HIS A 298 1.05 26.61 -23.88
N ASN A 299 -0.10 26.37 -24.51
CA ASN A 299 -0.20 25.74 -25.84
C ASN A 299 0.40 24.33 -25.89
N GLY A 300 0.33 23.60 -24.78
CA GLY A 300 0.70 22.21 -24.67
C GLY A 300 1.53 21.87 -23.44
N ILE A 301 1.88 20.59 -23.33
CA ILE A 301 2.72 20.00 -22.28
C ILE A 301 3.94 19.36 -22.95
N ALA A 302 5.10 19.44 -22.29
CA ALA A 302 6.34 18.90 -22.81
C ALA A 302 6.34 17.37 -22.90
N LEU A 303 7.08 16.83 -23.89
CA LEU A 303 7.42 15.41 -23.92
C LEU A 303 8.39 15.07 -22.78
N GLU A 304 8.30 13.83 -22.28
CA GLU A 304 9.13 13.36 -21.16
C GLU A 304 10.63 13.38 -21.48
N ASP A 305 11.02 12.95 -22.68
CA ASP A 305 12.41 12.91 -23.13
C ASP A 305 13.00 14.31 -23.42
N GLU A 306 12.16 15.26 -23.80
CA GLU A 306 12.56 16.63 -24.15
C GLU A 306 12.64 17.56 -22.93
N TYR A 307 11.79 17.36 -21.92
CA TYR A 307 11.86 18.13 -20.67
C TYR A 307 13.00 17.63 -19.76
N GLY A 308 13.27 16.32 -19.80
CA GLY A 308 14.28 15.68 -18.96
C GLY A 308 13.67 14.76 -17.90
N PRO A 309 14.52 14.10 -17.10
CA PRO A 309 14.08 13.07 -16.17
C PRO A 309 13.19 13.63 -15.07
N TYR A 310 12.26 12.81 -14.59
CA TYR A 310 11.47 13.12 -13.41
C TYR A 310 12.35 13.09 -12.16
N LEU A 311 12.48 14.23 -11.48
CA LEU A 311 13.44 14.45 -10.40
C LEU A 311 12.90 14.11 -9.01
N GLN A 312 11.58 13.97 -8.86
CA GLN A 312 10.92 13.74 -7.57
C GLN A 312 11.13 14.90 -6.57
N GLU A 313 11.41 16.09 -7.07
CA GLU A 313 11.59 17.33 -6.31
C GLU A 313 11.09 18.52 -7.13
N ASP A 314 10.87 19.63 -6.44
CA ASP A 314 10.54 20.91 -7.08
C ASP A 314 11.79 21.52 -7.71
N SER A 315 11.70 21.91 -8.99
CA SER A 315 12.82 22.52 -9.71
C SER A 315 12.40 23.79 -10.47
N PHE A 316 13.34 24.38 -11.20
CA PHE A 316 13.08 25.55 -12.02
C PHE A 316 12.38 25.17 -13.32
N CYS A 317 11.25 25.84 -13.58
CA CYS A 317 10.51 25.69 -14.82
C CYS A 317 11.37 26.03 -16.05
N HIS A 318 11.47 25.09 -16.98
CA HIS A 318 12.13 25.28 -18.28
C HIS A 318 11.26 24.80 -19.45
N HIS A 319 9.94 24.90 -19.28
CA HIS A 319 8.94 24.54 -20.29
C HIS A 319 9.29 25.05 -21.68
N ASP A 320 9.61 26.33 -21.84
CA ASP A 320 9.81 26.95 -23.16
C ASP A 320 10.99 26.37 -23.97
N MET A 321 11.89 25.61 -23.32
CA MET A 321 13.00 24.93 -23.98
C MET A 321 12.64 23.55 -24.54
N ALA A 322 11.50 22.98 -24.13
CA ALA A 322 11.10 21.61 -24.48
C ALA A 322 9.97 21.56 -25.53
N THR A 323 10.05 20.57 -26.42
CA THR A 323 9.02 20.30 -27.44
C THR A 323 7.67 19.92 -26.80
N LYS A 324 6.56 20.50 -27.30
CA LYS A 324 5.20 20.21 -26.81
C LYS A 324 4.63 18.96 -27.46
N GLY A 325 4.35 17.93 -26.67
CA GLY A 325 3.84 16.64 -27.13
C GLY A 325 2.33 16.61 -27.34
N ALA A 326 1.57 17.27 -26.46
CA ALA A 326 0.11 17.29 -26.53
C ALA A 326 -0.47 18.67 -26.22
N LYS A 327 -1.57 18.99 -26.89
CA LYS A 327 -2.39 20.19 -26.64
C LYS A 327 -3.79 19.76 -26.23
N ILE A 328 -4.38 20.51 -25.30
CA ILE A 328 -5.75 20.28 -24.87
C ILE A 328 -6.59 21.52 -25.17
N LEU A 329 -7.81 21.32 -25.63
CA LEU A 329 -8.78 22.37 -25.96
C LEU A 329 -9.72 22.67 -24.78
N GLY A 330 -9.83 21.72 -23.85
CA GLY A 330 -10.70 21.81 -22.68
C GLY A 330 -10.70 20.48 -21.93
N TYR A 331 -11.53 20.40 -20.89
CA TYR A 331 -11.74 19.20 -20.10
C TYR A 331 -13.18 19.14 -19.62
N VAL A 332 -13.65 17.94 -19.35
CA VAL A 332 -15.03 17.63 -18.98
C VAL A 332 -15.04 17.02 -17.59
N ASN A 333 -15.94 17.51 -16.74
CA ASN A 333 -16.24 16.89 -15.46
C ASN A 333 -17.26 15.78 -15.71
N VAL A 334 -16.89 14.53 -15.47
CA VAL A 334 -17.83 13.40 -15.49
C VAL A 334 -18.86 13.60 -14.38
N THR A 335 -20.10 13.16 -14.59
CA THR A 335 -21.17 13.27 -13.59
C THR A 335 -20.70 12.72 -12.24
N GLN A 336 -20.77 13.56 -11.21
CA GLN A 336 -20.19 13.24 -9.91
C GLN A 336 -20.91 12.05 -9.27
N SER A 337 -20.12 11.10 -8.76
CA SER A 337 -20.58 9.90 -8.07
C SER A 337 -21.47 8.98 -8.91
N ASP A 338 -21.44 9.12 -10.23
CA ASP A 338 -22.18 8.30 -11.18
C ASP A 338 -21.25 7.26 -11.82
N ALA A 339 -21.41 6.01 -11.40
CA ALA A 339 -20.63 4.89 -11.91
C ALA A 339 -20.87 4.63 -13.40
N GLU A 340 -22.10 4.78 -13.89
CA GLU A 340 -22.41 4.55 -15.30
C GLU A 340 -21.88 5.69 -16.18
N ALA A 341 -21.88 6.93 -15.68
CA ALA A 341 -21.20 8.04 -16.35
C ALA A 341 -19.69 7.81 -16.47
N LEU A 342 -19.03 7.33 -15.40
CA LEU A 342 -17.61 6.98 -15.45
C LEU A 342 -17.33 5.83 -16.42
N LYS A 343 -18.18 4.79 -16.40
CA LYS A 343 -18.11 3.66 -17.34
C LYS A 343 -18.22 4.14 -18.79
N LEU A 344 -19.20 4.99 -19.07
CA LEU A 344 -19.40 5.59 -20.39
C LEU A 344 -18.22 6.46 -20.82
N ALA A 345 -17.66 7.27 -19.92
CA ALA A 345 -16.48 8.08 -20.18
C ALA A 345 -15.27 7.22 -20.54
N LEU A 346 -15.00 6.15 -19.77
CA LEU A 346 -13.91 5.21 -20.05
C LEU A 346 -14.03 4.56 -21.43
N VAL A 347 -15.25 4.18 -21.84
CA VAL A 347 -15.49 3.55 -23.14
C VAL A 347 -15.37 4.54 -24.29
N LYS A 348 -15.93 5.74 -24.14
CA LYS A 348 -16.06 6.71 -25.24
C LYS A 348 -14.87 7.65 -25.37
N LYS A 349 -14.07 7.83 -24.32
CA LYS A 349 -13.03 8.88 -24.25
C LYS A 349 -11.64 8.36 -23.86
N GLY A 350 -11.50 7.11 -23.42
CA GLY A 350 -10.22 6.56 -22.98
C GLY A 350 -10.02 6.65 -21.48
N PRO A 351 -8.78 6.48 -20.98
CA PRO A 351 -8.42 6.66 -19.59
C PRO A 351 -8.88 8.02 -19.02
N VAL A 352 -9.38 8.01 -17.78
CA VAL A 352 -9.97 9.18 -17.10
C VAL A 352 -9.14 9.50 -15.85
N SER A 353 -8.89 10.79 -15.58
CA SER A 353 -8.28 11.23 -14.32
C SER A 353 -9.34 11.23 -13.22
N VAL A 354 -9.07 10.60 -12.08
CA VAL A 354 -9.98 10.64 -10.93
C VAL A 354 -9.20 10.82 -9.62
N ALA A 355 -9.87 11.37 -8.61
CA ALA A 355 -9.29 11.74 -7.32
C ALA A 355 -9.89 10.96 -6.14
N ILE A 356 -9.04 10.68 -5.16
CA ILE A 356 -9.11 9.41 -4.44
C ILE A 356 -8.48 9.43 -3.04
N ASP A 357 -9.01 8.65 -2.08
CA ASP A 357 -8.45 8.59 -0.72
C ASP A 357 -7.42 7.45 -0.50
N ALA A 358 -6.16 7.67 -0.87
CA ALA A 358 -5.08 6.69 -0.66
C ALA A 358 -4.53 6.68 0.80
N ALA A 359 -5.25 7.21 1.79
CA ALA A 359 -4.77 7.32 3.18
C ALA A 359 -4.57 5.99 3.90
N HIS A 360 -5.24 4.94 3.41
CA HIS A 360 -5.37 3.71 4.15
C HIS A 360 -4.12 2.85 4.01
N LYS A 361 -3.63 2.34 5.14
CA LYS A 361 -2.48 1.43 5.18
C LYS A 361 -2.72 0.13 4.40
N SER A 362 -3.98 -0.31 4.33
CA SER A 362 -4.44 -1.41 3.46
C SER A 362 -4.18 -1.12 1.98
N PHE A 363 -4.29 0.15 1.55
CA PHE A 363 -3.95 0.57 0.21
C PHE A 363 -2.43 0.54 -0.03
N VAL A 364 -1.66 1.06 0.92
CA VAL A 364 -0.19 1.11 0.83
C VAL A 364 0.42 -0.25 0.55
N PHE A 365 -0.13 -1.31 1.15
CA PHE A 365 0.38 -2.68 1.00
C PHE A 365 -0.49 -3.57 0.13
N TYR A 366 -1.44 -3.04 -0.64
CA TYR A 366 -2.23 -3.84 -1.57
C TYR A 366 -1.31 -4.66 -2.51
N ALA A 367 -1.67 -5.93 -2.73
CA ALA A 367 -0.95 -6.84 -3.62
C ALA A 367 -1.82 -7.25 -4.82
N SER A 368 -2.95 -7.90 -4.56
CA SER A 368 -3.84 -8.42 -5.61
C SER A 368 -5.27 -8.61 -5.11
N GLY A 369 -6.20 -8.93 -6.01
CA GLY A 369 -7.63 -9.12 -5.73
C GLY A 369 -8.46 -7.83 -5.81
N VAL A 370 -9.75 -7.91 -5.48
CA VAL A 370 -10.66 -6.75 -5.55
C VAL A 370 -10.60 -6.00 -4.23
N TYR A 371 -9.89 -4.87 -4.25
CA TYR A 371 -9.70 -4.02 -3.10
C TYR A 371 -10.99 -3.30 -2.73
N TYR A 372 -11.44 -3.57 -1.51
CA TYR A 372 -12.51 -2.86 -0.85
C TYR A 372 -12.01 -2.35 0.49
N GLU A 373 -11.90 -1.05 0.57
CA GLU A 373 -11.70 -0.28 1.79
C GLU A 373 -12.76 0.81 1.73
N PRO A 374 -13.43 1.21 2.80
CA PRO A 374 -14.49 2.23 2.69
C PRO A 374 -14.08 3.61 2.10
N LYS A 375 -12.79 3.90 1.80
CA LYS A 375 -12.25 5.24 1.39
C LYS A 375 -10.89 5.16 0.59
N CYS A 376 -10.74 5.58 -0.73
CA CYS A 376 -9.67 5.20 -1.80
C CYS A 376 -9.89 4.85 -3.37
N VAL A 377 -9.55 5.67 -4.38
CA VAL A 377 -8.70 5.30 -5.58
C VAL A 377 -9.20 4.96 -7.05
N LEU A 378 -8.35 5.12 -8.10
CA LEU A 378 -8.55 5.79 -9.46
C LEU A 378 -8.87 4.97 -10.76
N ALA A 379 -9.91 5.22 -11.57
CA ALA A 379 -10.23 4.29 -12.70
C ALA A 379 -9.55 4.54 -14.07
N VAL A 380 -8.92 3.50 -14.63
CA VAL A 380 -8.41 3.36 -16.02
C VAL A 380 -9.07 2.22 -16.81
N GLY A 381 -10.03 1.50 -16.21
CA GLY A 381 -10.77 0.41 -16.84
C GLY A 381 -11.77 -0.19 -15.86
N TYR A 382 -12.47 -1.26 -16.24
CA TYR A 382 -13.38 -1.97 -15.34
C TYR A 382 -13.63 -3.41 -15.81
N GLY A 383 -14.13 -4.24 -14.90
CA GLY A 383 -14.54 -5.61 -15.17
C GLY A 383 -15.14 -6.29 -13.95
N THR A 384 -15.18 -7.62 -13.98
CA THR A 384 -15.68 -8.46 -12.89
C THR A 384 -14.68 -9.59 -12.64
N LEU A 385 -14.31 -9.82 -11.38
CA LEU A 385 -13.42 -10.91 -10.97
C LEU A 385 -14.11 -11.70 -9.85
N ASN A 386 -14.31 -13.01 -10.05
CA ASN A 386 -14.96 -13.89 -9.07
C ASN A 386 -16.34 -13.37 -8.57
N GLY A 387 -17.10 -12.74 -9.47
CA GLY A 387 -18.40 -12.14 -9.15
C GLY A 387 -18.34 -10.75 -8.50
N GLU A 388 -17.14 -10.18 -8.31
CA GLU A 388 -16.92 -8.86 -7.74
C GLU A 388 -16.56 -7.83 -8.83
N ASP A 389 -17.41 -6.83 -9.00
CA ASP A 389 -17.22 -5.73 -9.95
C ASP A 389 -16.13 -4.76 -9.49
N TYR A 390 -15.22 -4.39 -10.41
CA TYR A 390 -14.09 -3.53 -10.11
C TYR A 390 -13.84 -2.45 -11.18
N TRP A 391 -13.22 -1.34 -10.75
CA TRP A 391 -12.46 -0.40 -11.58
C TRP A 391 -10.99 -0.85 -11.61
N LEU A 392 -10.39 -0.97 -12.79
CA LEU A 392 -8.95 -1.16 -12.93
C LEU A 392 -8.29 0.20 -12.76
N VAL A 393 -7.24 0.32 -11.95
CA VAL A 393 -6.65 1.60 -11.54
C VAL A 393 -5.14 1.59 -11.73
N LYS A 394 -4.58 2.57 -12.45
CA LYS A 394 -3.12 2.77 -12.56
C LYS A 394 -2.64 3.66 -11.41
N ASN A 395 -1.67 3.21 -10.63
CA ASN A 395 -1.03 4.00 -9.58
C ASN A 395 0.33 4.55 -10.06
N SER A 396 0.91 5.49 -9.31
CA SER A 396 2.19 6.14 -9.58
C SER A 396 3.27 5.76 -8.56
N TRP A 397 3.19 4.55 -7.99
CA TRP A 397 4.08 4.08 -6.93
C TRP A 397 5.04 2.97 -7.39
N SER A 398 5.44 2.98 -8.67
CA SER A 398 6.23 1.93 -9.33
C SER A 398 5.47 0.62 -9.56
N THR A 399 6.02 -0.23 -10.43
CA THR A 399 5.57 -1.60 -10.70
C THR A 399 5.73 -2.53 -9.50
N TYR A 400 6.59 -2.18 -8.53
CA TYR A 400 6.77 -2.96 -7.30
C TYR A 400 5.61 -2.83 -6.29
N TRP A 401 4.66 -1.92 -6.53
CA TRP A 401 3.47 -1.75 -5.71
C TRP A 401 2.24 -2.40 -6.39
N GLY A 402 1.35 -3.02 -5.61
CA GLY A 402 0.12 -3.60 -6.14
C GLY A 402 0.34 -4.74 -7.12
N ASN A 403 -0.57 -4.85 -8.08
CA ASN A 403 -0.54 -5.80 -9.19
C ASN A 403 0.16 -5.13 -10.38
N ASP A 404 1.49 -5.17 -10.39
CA ASP A 404 2.36 -4.49 -11.37
C ASP A 404 2.09 -2.99 -11.51
N GLY A 405 1.87 -2.30 -10.40
CA GLY A 405 1.53 -0.87 -10.35
C GLY A 405 0.04 -0.56 -10.48
N TYR A 406 -0.81 -1.56 -10.54
CA TYR A 406 -2.26 -1.42 -10.66
C TYR A 406 -3.01 -1.97 -9.44
N VAL A 407 -4.27 -1.54 -9.28
CA VAL A 407 -5.21 -2.05 -8.26
C VAL A 407 -6.59 -2.26 -8.88
N LEU A 408 -7.30 -3.30 -8.45
CA LEU A 408 -8.70 -3.54 -8.82
C LEU A 408 -9.59 -3.00 -7.71
N MET A 409 -10.21 -1.85 -7.92
CA MET A 409 -11.00 -1.13 -6.94
C MET A 409 -12.46 -1.52 -7.00
N SER A 410 -13.07 -1.96 -5.90
CA SER A 410 -14.50 -2.32 -5.92
C SER A 410 -15.40 -1.19 -6.45
N ARG A 411 -16.38 -1.55 -7.30
CA ARG A 411 -17.41 -0.62 -7.79
C ARG A 411 -18.52 -0.35 -6.78
N LYS A 412 -18.60 -1.15 -5.71
CA LYS A 412 -19.66 -1.07 -4.68
C LYS A 412 -19.61 0.28 -3.95
N ASN A 413 -20.76 0.91 -3.75
CA ASN A 413 -20.93 2.13 -2.93
C ASN A 413 -20.08 3.35 -3.33
N ASN A 414 -19.80 3.52 -4.64
CA ASN A 414 -18.79 4.48 -5.12
C ASN A 414 -17.55 4.37 -4.25
N ASN A 415 -17.07 3.12 -4.09
CA ASN A 415 -16.07 2.79 -3.10
C ASN A 415 -15.05 3.88 -3.23
N CYS A 416 -14.77 4.52 -2.11
CA CYS A 416 -13.64 5.39 -2.07
C CYS A 416 -13.62 6.69 -2.91
N GLY A 417 -14.75 7.03 -3.50
CA GLY A 417 -14.91 8.22 -4.29
C GLY A 417 -14.32 8.13 -5.70
N VAL A 418 -14.10 6.92 -6.25
CA VAL A 418 -13.56 6.73 -7.61
C VAL A 418 -14.31 7.59 -8.64
N ALA A 419 -15.64 7.65 -8.54
CA ALA A 419 -16.48 8.42 -9.46
C ALA A 419 -16.77 9.86 -8.97
N THR A 420 -16.24 10.31 -7.84
CA THR A 420 -16.62 11.59 -7.21
C THR A 420 -16.06 12.81 -7.95
N SER A 421 -14.87 12.72 -8.52
CA SER A 421 -14.20 13.86 -9.18
C SER A 421 -13.45 13.41 -10.42
N ALA A 422 -14.13 12.63 -11.26
CA ALA A 422 -13.58 12.13 -12.50
C ALA A 422 -13.59 13.21 -13.60
N THR A 423 -12.49 13.35 -14.33
CA THR A 423 -12.31 14.30 -15.43
C THR A 423 -11.60 13.65 -16.61
N TYR A 424 -11.96 14.04 -17.84
CA TYR A 424 -11.20 13.70 -19.04
C TYR A 424 -10.93 14.93 -19.88
N VAL A 425 -9.86 14.89 -20.68
CA VAL A 425 -9.44 16.01 -21.52
C VAL A 425 -9.97 15.89 -22.95
N ILE A 426 -10.13 17.03 -23.62
CA ILE A 426 -10.39 17.12 -25.05
C ILE A 426 -9.07 17.50 -25.73
N VAL A 427 -8.42 16.53 -26.36
CA VAL A 427 -7.13 16.74 -27.06
C VAL A 427 -7.36 17.46 -28.39
N ALA A 428 -6.43 18.35 -28.76
CA ALA A 428 -6.45 19.14 -30.00
C ALA A 428 -6.35 18.31 -31.27
#